data_AF-A0A2L2SZT7-F1
#
_entry.id   AF-A0A2L2SZT7-F1
#
_cell.length_a   1.000
_cell.length_b   1.000
_cell.length_c   1.000
_cell.angle_alpha   90.00
_cell.angle_beta   90.00
_cell.angle_gamma   90.00
#
_symmetry.space_group_name_H-M   'P 1'
#
loop_
_entity.id
_entity.type
_entity.pdbx_description
1 polymer ?
#
loop_
_entity_poly.entity_id
_entity_poly.type
_entity_poly.pdbx_seq_one_letter_code
_entity_poly.pdbx_strand_id
1 'polypeptide(L)'
;MEKFSKPMRDLCEETLREFVNPLSSSPEEARLISTADNQILSSLRKDVIVALIYDGVDTLDPTFSNQFVEGKTFDYQGDDGVGQYYVSANDHGTDMARMILKVCPMARIYSIKLKTQPSKGGQHLTIDESSIAPAIEAALEKKADVISMSWTIPIPEAGTDNQKRIDKVIKLACSKDVLMFCSSPDQRTQTKHYPSHYNRSKIFLIGADDDSGTAFNHSGLDNDFIFPGVNVNTGNNHNRSYSNDPT
;
A
#
# COMPACT_ATOMS: atom_id res chain seq x y z
N MET A 1 5.29 -6.09 17.71
CA MET A 1 4.80 -6.61 16.41
C MET A 1 4.51 -8.11 16.44
N GLU A 2 5.30 -8.91 17.15
CA GLU A 2 5.25 -10.38 17.15
C GLU A 2 3.90 -11.01 17.54
N LYS A 3 3.12 -10.42 18.46
CA LYS A 3 1.90 -11.07 18.99
C LYS A 3 0.81 -11.37 17.94
N PHE A 4 0.75 -10.61 16.84
CA PHE A 4 -0.25 -10.80 15.78
C PHE A 4 0.36 -11.34 14.48
N SER A 5 1.57 -10.89 14.13
CA SER A 5 2.25 -11.36 12.92
C SER A 5 2.69 -12.82 13.03
N LYS A 6 3.02 -13.32 14.24
CA LYS A 6 3.40 -14.71 14.44
C LYS A 6 2.23 -15.67 14.19
N PRO A 7 1.04 -15.53 14.81
CA PRO A 7 -0.11 -16.36 14.47
C PRO A 7 -0.48 -16.34 12.98
N MET A 8 -0.41 -15.18 12.31
CA MET A 8 -0.70 -15.08 10.87
C MET A 8 0.34 -15.78 10.01
N ARG A 9 1.62 -15.69 10.39
CA ARG A 9 2.70 -16.44 9.72
C ARG A 9 2.53 -17.93 9.96
N ASP A 10 2.28 -18.35 11.20
CA ASP A 10 2.08 -19.76 11.56
C ASP A 10 0.87 -20.34 10.82
N LEU A 11 -0.27 -19.63 10.79
CA LEU A 11 -1.46 -20.00 10.02
C LEU A 11 -1.17 -20.17 8.53
N CYS A 12 -0.41 -19.23 7.95
CA CYS A 12 -0.06 -19.29 6.53
C CYS A 12 0.93 -20.42 6.25
N GLU A 13 1.95 -20.62 7.10
CA GLU A 13 2.90 -21.72 6.98
C GLU A 13 2.23 -23.08 7.18
N GLU A 14 1.27 -23.18 8.10
CA GLU A 14 0.45 -24.37 8.32
C GLU A 14 -0.44 -24.65 7.10
N THR A 15 -1.12 -23.64 6.58
CA THR A 15 -1.88 -23.73 5.32
C THR A 15 -0.95 -24.21 4.20
N LEU A 16 0.20 -23.57 4.00
CA LEU A 16 1.15 -24.00 2.98
C LEU A 16 1.62 -25.44 3.23
N ARG A 17 1.89 -25.86 4.47
CA ARG A 17 2.32 -27.23 4.79
C ARG A 17 1.24 -28.25 4.48
N GLU A 18 0.00 -28.04 4.92
CA GLU A 18 -1.13 -28.94 4.68
C GLU A 18 -1.38 -29.14 3.18
N PHE A 19 -1.21 -28.08 2.40
CA PHE A 19 -1.50 -28.07 0.97
C PHE A 19 -0.28 -28.47 0.09
N VAL A 20 0.96 -28.20 0.51
CA VAL A 20 2.20 -28.45 -0.28
C VAL A 20 2.84 -29.80 0.04
N ASN A 21 2.63 -30.37 1.23
CA ASN A 21 3.15 -31.69 1.59
C ASN A 21 2.02 -32.74 1.67
N PRO A 22 1.55 -33.28 0.53
CA PRO A 22 0.76 -34.51 0.53
C PRO A 22 1.60 -35.74 0.91
N LEU A 23 2.87 -35.59 1.32
CA LEU A 23 3.75 -36.69 1.74
C LEU A 23 3.33 -37.34 3.07
N SER A 24 2.40 -36.74 3.82
CA SER A 24 1.67 -37.38 4.92
C SER A 24 0.35 -38.03 4.49
N SER A 25 -0.10 -37.78 3.26
CA SER A 25 -1.29 -38.40 2.67
C SER A 25 -0.90 -39.69 1.96
N SER A 26 -1.78 -40.69 2.00
CA SER A 26 -1.48 -42.01 1.42
C SER A 26 -1.21 -41.90 -0.08
N PRO A 27 -0.52 -42.88 -0.71
CA PRO A 27 -0.30 -42.91 -2.15
C PRO A 27 -1.58 -42.81 -3.02
N GLU A 28 -2.77 -43.06 -2.43
CA GLU A 28 -4.06 -42.89 -3.09
C GLU A 28 -4.57 -41.45 -3.05
N GLU A 29 -4.31 -40.68 -1.97
CA GLU A 29 -4.71 -39.29 -1.82
C GLU A 29 -3.87 -38.35 -2.71
N ALA A 30 -2.57 -38.62 -2.83
CA ALA A 30 -1.69 -37.91 -3.77
C ALA A 30 -2.10 -38.11 -5.25
N ARG A 31 -2.82 -39.20 -5.57
CA ARG A 31 -3.34 -39.48 -6.92
C ARG A 31 -4.69 -38.80 -7.21
N LEU A 32 -5.36 -38.25 -6.20
CA LEU A 32 -6.67 -37.59 -6.32
C LEU A 32 -6.59 -36.07 -6.54
N ILE A 33 -5.40 -35.48 -6.48
CA ILE A 33 -5.20 -34.03 -6.68
C ILE A 33 -5.48 -33.68 -8.13
N SER A 34 -6.54 -32.91 -8.37
CA SER A 34 -6.95 -32.49 -9.71
C SER A 34 -5.96 -31.47 -10.31
N THR A 35 -6.06 -31.21 -11.62
CA THR A 35 -5.28 -30.14 -12.26
C THR A 35 -5.62 -28.76 -11.67
N ALA A 36 -6.86 -28.54 -11.25
CA ALA A 36 -7.29 -27.31 -10.59
C ALA A 36 -6.62 -27.14 -9.22
N ASP A 37 -6.53 -28.22 -8.44
CA ASP A 37 -5.84 -28.21 -7.14
C ASP A 37 -4.36 -27.91 -7.33
N ASN A 38 -3.68 -28.52 -8.31
CA ASN A 38 -2.30 -28.19 -8.63
C ASN A 38 -2.10 -26.72 -9.03
N GLN A 39 -3.06 -26.13 -9.72
CA GLN A 39 -3.02 -24.73 -10.12
C GLN A 39 -3.19 -23.80 -8.90
N ILE A 40 -4.12 -24.12 -8.00
CA ILE A 40 -4.31 -23.42 -6.72
C ILE A 40 -3.04 -23.53 -5.87
N LEU A 41 -2.49 -24.73 -5.71
CA LEU A 41 -1.25 -24.98 -4.98
C LEU A 41 -0.07 -24.19 -5.54
N SER A 42 0.04 -24.12 -6.87
CA SER A 42 1.09 -23.32 -7.51
C SER A 42 0.91 -21.82 -7.25
N SER A 43 -0.34 -21.33 -7.18
CA SER A 43 -0.65 -19.94 -6.89
C SER A 43 -0.38 -19.56 -5.43
N LEU A 44 -0.65 -20.47 -4.48
CA LEU A 44 -0.37 -20.27 -3.05
C LEU A 44 1.14 -20.17 -2.76
N ARG A 45 1.99 -20.76 -3.61
CA ARG A 45 3.45 -20.65 -3.50
C ARG A 45 4.01 -19.35 -4.07
N LYS A 46 3.21 -18.58 -4.82
CA LYS A 46 3.66 -17.32 -5.40
C LYS A 46 3.63 -16.25 -4.30
N ASP A 47 4.74 -15.53 -4.15
CA ASP A 47 4.77 -14.36 -3.27
C ASP A 47 3.77 -13.31 -3.76
N VAL A 48 3.01 -12.72 -2.83
CA VAL A 48 2.14 -11.57 -3.10
C VAL A 48 2.98 -10.30 -3.07
N ILE A 49 3.08 -9.61 -4.20
CA ILE A 49 3.82 -8.36 -4.33
C ILE A 49 2.88 -7.18 -4.11
N VAL A 50 3.17 -6.38 -3.09
CA VAL A 50 2.45 -5.14 -2.80
C VAL A 50 3.35 -3.96 -3.19
N ALA A 51 2.99 -3.28 -4.28
CA ALA A 51 3.59 -2.00 -4.63
C ALA A 51 3.02 -0.90 -3.74
N LEU A 52 3.83 -0.40 -2.82
CA LEU A 52 3.47 0.68 -1.92
C LEU A 52 3.99 2.00 -2.50
N ILE A 53 3.07 2.78 -3.09
CA ILE A 53 3.38 4.08 -3.68
C ILE A 53 3.08 5.15 -2.62
N TYR A 54 4.13 5.74 -2.04
CA TYR A 54 4.00 6.86 -1.10
C TYR A 54 5.33 7.61 -0.91
N ASP A 55 5.79 7.81 0.32
CA ASP A 55 6.94 8.65 0.66
C ASP A 55 8.24 7.86 0.92
N GLY A 56 8.28 6.57 0.58
CA GLY A 56 9.39 5.65 0.85
C GLY A 56 9.18 4.83 2.12
N VAL A 57 10.05 3.86 2.36
CA VAL A 57 9.98 2.94 3.51
C VAL A 57 11.36 2.89 4.15
N ASP A 58 11.48 3.18 5.44
CA ASP A 58 12.74 2.96 6.16
C ASP A 58 13.02 1.46 6.29
N THR A 59 13.89 0.91 5.44
CA THR A 59 14.20 -0.53 5.44
C THR A 59 15.09 -0.95 6.60
N LEU A 60 15.70 0.01 7.31
CA LEU A 60 16.50 -0.28 8.51
C LEU A 60 15.63 -0.41 9.75
N ASP A 61 14.33 -0.15 9.64
CA ASP A 61 13.41 -0.38 10.73
C ASP A 61 13.47 -1.86 11.18
N PRO A 62 13.69 -2.15 12.48
CA PRO A 62 13.88 -3.51 12.98
C PRO A 62 12.73 -4.46 12.64
N THR A 63 11.54 -3.92 12.38
CA THR A 63 10.36 -4.71 12.08
C THR A 63 10.41 -5.38 10.71
N PHE A 64 11.32 -4.91 9.84
CA PHE A 64 11.59 -5.47 8.52
C PHE A 64 12.83 -6.37 8.46
N SER A 65 13.48 -6.67 9.59
CA SER A 65 14.75 -7.44 9.63
C SER A 65 14.73 -8.77 8.88
N ASN A 66 13.56 -9.40 8.73
CA ASN A 66 13.36 -10.66 7.99
C ASN A 66 12.38 -10.50 6.81
N GLN A 67 12.17 -9.26 6.35
CA GLN A 67 11.22 -8.93 5.30
C GLN A 67 11.97 -8.44 4.07
N PHE A 68 11.47 -8.86 2.91
CA PHE A 68 12.05 -8.43 1.65
C PHE A 68 11.38 -7.12 1.22
N VAL A 69 12.12 -6.03 1.37
CA VAL A 69 11.73 -4.69 0.91
C VAL A 69 12.74 -4.25 -0.15
N GLU A 70 12.27 -4.15 -1.39
CA GLU A 70 13.00 -3.55 -2.50
C GLU A 70 12.20 -2.37 -3.04
N GLY A 71 12.75 -1.58 -3.97
CA GLY A 71 12.03 -0.41 -4.43
C GLY A 71 12.61 0.35 -5.60
N LYS A 72 11.86 1.39 -5.97
CA LYS A 72 12.25 2.45 -6.92
C LYS A 72 11.92 3.80 -6.31
N THR A 73 12.59 4.83 -6.78
CA THR A 73 12.34 6.21 -6.37
C THR A 73 12.10 7.06 -7.60
N PHE A 74 11.15 7.98 -7.47
CA PHE A 74 10.85 9.05 -8.40
C PHE A 74 11.01 10.41 -7.72
N ASP A 75 11.61 10.45 -6.52
CA ASP A 75 11.99 11.64 -5.79
C ASP A 75 13.33 12.18 -6.32
N TYR A 76 13.31 12.68 -7.55
CA TYR A 76 14.46 13.32 -8.18
C TYR A 76 14.46 14.82 -7.85
N GLN A 77 15.48 15.27 -7.12
CA GLN A 77 15.64 16.66 -6.68
C GLN A 77 16.61 17.45 -7.59
N GLY A 78 16.73 17.03 -8.86
CA GLY A 78 17.67 17.63 -9.80
C GLY A 78 19.12 17.42 -9.35
N ASP A 79 19.90 18.50 -9.30
CA ASP A 79 21.30 18.47 -8.86
C ASP A 79 21.44 18.23 -7.35
N ASP A 80 20.36 18.43 -6.58
CA ASP A 80 20.35 18.28 -5.11
C ASP A 80 20.29 16.81 -4.66
N GLY A 81 20.13 15.88 -5.60
CA GLY A 81 20.26 14.45 -5.38
C GLY A 81 18.99 13.65 -5.66
N VAL A 82 19.04 12.37 -5.27
CA VAL A 82 17.96 11.39 -5.49
C VAL A 82 17.51 10.86 -4.13
N GLY A 83 16.27 11.17 -3.75
CA GLY A 83 15.65 10.59 -2.56
C GLY A 83 15.58 9.08 -2.67
N GLN A 84 15.95 8.35 -1.64
CA GLN A 84 16.09 6.89 -1.72
C GLN A 84 14.80 6.18 -1.31
N TYR A 85 14.41 5.12 -2.01
CA TYR A 85 13.17 4.37 -1.70
C TYR A 85 13.19 3.72 -0.31
N TYR A 86 14.40 3.46 0.21
CA TYR A 86 14.65 2.89 1.52
C TYR A 86 14.73 3.92 2.64
N VAL A 87 14.35 5.18 2.36
CA VAL A 87 14.25 6.26 3.34
C VAL A 87 12.87 6.90 3.19
N SER A 88 12.05 6.81 4.24
CA SER A 88 10.74 7.50 4.27
C SER A 88 10.92 9.00 4.52
N ALA A 89 10.08 9.83 3.90
CA ALA A 89 10.14 11.28 4.10
C ALA A 89 9.48 11.73 5.40
N ASN A 90 8.41 11.05 5.85
CA ASN A 90 7.66 11.40 7.07
C ASN A 90 7.26 10.18 7.93
N ASP A 91 7.83 9.01 7.66
CA ASP A 91 7.56 7.68 8.25
C ASP A 91 6.23 7.03 7.84
N HIS A 92 5.36 7.72 7.12
CA HIS A 92 4.05 7.19 6.74
C HIS A 92 4.14 5.94 5.87
N GLY A 93 5.03 5.91 4.87
CA GLY A 93 5.23 4.72 4.05
C GLY A 93 5.80 3.56 4.87
N THR A 94 6.69 3.84 5.82
CA THR A 94 7.18 2.86 6.81
C THR A 94 6.02 2.30 7.63
N ASP A 95 5.13 3.15 8.14
CA ASP A 95 3.95 2.74 8.91
C ASP A 95 3.00 1.87 8.09
N MET A 96 2.71 2.28 6.86
CA MET A 96 1.88 1.51 5.93
C MET A 96 2.48 0.13 5.66
N ALA A 97 3.79 0.05 5.41
CA ALA A 97 4.48 -1.23 5.21
C ALA A 97 4.39 -2.13 6.45
N ARG A 98 4.54 -1.56 7.67
CA ARG A 98 4.34 -2.31 8.92
C ARG A 98 2.92 -2.87 9.04
N MET A 99 1.90 -2.08 8.70
CA MET A 99 0.49 -2.52 8.77
C MET A 99 0.18 -3.60 7.74
N ILE A 100 0.65 -3.45 6.50
CA ILE A 100 0.51 -4.47 5.46
C ILE A 100 1.13 -5.80 5.93
N LEU A 101 2.35 -5.76 6.45
CA LEU A 101 3.07 -6.97 6.91
C LEU A 101 2.52 -7.54 8.22
N LYS A 102 1.78 -6.75 9.01
CA LYS A 102 1.05 -7.23 10.18
C LYS A 102 -0.14 -8.09 9.76
N VAL A 103 -0.85 -7.69 8.71
CA VAL A 103 -2.03 -8.41 8.18
C VAL A 103 -1.62 -9.57 7.27
N CYS A 104 -0.62 -9.34 6.41
CA CYS A 104 -0.10 -10.32 5.46
C CYS A 104 1.43 -10.43 5.60
N PRO A 105 1.95 -11.21 6.57
CA PRO A 105 3.38 -11.31 6.85
C PRO A 105 4.25 -11.88 5.73
N MET A 106 3.63 -12.49 4.72
CA MET A 106 4.28 -13.10 3.55
C MET A 106 4.32 -12.16 2.33
N ALA A 107 3.67 -11.00 2.41
CA ALA A 107 3.72 -10.02 1.33
C ALA A 107 5.16 -9.52 1.13
N ARG A 108 5.55 -9.33 -0.13
CA ARG A 108 6.78 -8.62 -0.48
C ARG A 108 6.44 -7.17 -0.75
N ILE A 109 7.11 -6.27 -0.05
CA ILE A 109 6.90 -4.82 -0.22
C ILE A 109 7.80 -4.33 -1.35
N TYR A 110 7.18 -3.73 -2.37
CA TYR A 110 7.88 -2.96 -3.38
C TYR A 110 7.64 -1.47 -3.11
N SER A 111 8.58 -0.83 -2.42
CA SER A 111 8.52 0.58 -2.05
C SER A 111 8.74 1.46 -3.28
N ILE A 112 7.77 2.30 -3.62
CA ILE A 112 7.87 3.28 -4.71
C ILE A 112 7.73 4.67 -4.12
N LYS A 113 8.87 5.35 -3.96
CA LYS A 113 8.93 6.70 -3.39
C LYS A 113 8.54 7.75 -4.43
N LEU A 114 7.47 8.48 -4.14
CA LEU A 114 7.05 9.68 -4.85
C LEU A 114 7.92 10.87 -4.47
N LYS A 115 7.99 11.84 -5.38
CA LYS A 115 8.54 13.15 -5.07
C LYS A 115 7.56 13.90 -4.18
N THR A 116 8.00 14.21 -2.97
CA THR A 116 7.16 14.86 -1.96
C THR A 116 7.82 16.14 -1.46
N GLN A 117 7.00 17.10 -1.05
CA GLN A 117 7.47 18.35 -0.45
C GLN A 117 6.63 18.65 0.79
N PRO A 118 7.23 19.21 1.86
CA PRO A 118 6.46 19.69 2.99
C PRO A 118 5.41 20.71 2.54
N SER A 119 4.18 20.53 3.01
CA SER A 119 3.09 21.49 2.83
C SER A 119 3.43 22.86 3.42
N LYS A 120 2.70 23.90 3.00
CA LYS A 120 2.76 25.23 3.61
C LYS A 120 2.28 25.14 5.08
N GLY A 121 3.20 24.92 6.00
CA GLY A 121 2.92 24.62 7.42
C GLY A 121 3.66 23.40 7.97
N GLY A 122 4.31 22.60 7.11
CA GLY A 122 5.24 21.53 7.49
C GLY A 122 4.59 20.27 8.07
N GLN A 123 3.29 20.26 8.30
CA GLN A 123 2.60 19.14 8.97
C GLN A 123 2.30 17.95 8.04
N HIS A 124 2.09 18.20 6.75
CA HIS A 124 1.72 17.18 5.76
C HIS A 124 2.67 17.20 4.55
N LEU A 125 2.76 16.08 3.83
CA LEU A 125 3.44 16.02 2.54
C LEU A 125 2.48 16.37 1.40
N THR A 126 2.94 17.21 0.49
CA THR A 126 2.35 17.41 -0.83
C THR A 126 3.11 16.58 -1.85
N ILE A 127 2.40 16.10 -2.88
CA ILE A 127 2.97 15.24 -3.92
C ILE A 127 3.18 16.06 -5.18
N ASP A 128 4.36 15.91 -5.76
CA ASP A 128 4.62 16.39 -7.11
C ASP A 128 4.01 15.40 -8.09
N GLU A 129 2.96 15.84 -8.80
CA GLU A 129 2.17 15.01 -9.70
C GLU A 129 3.01 14.36 -10.82
N SER A 130 4.16 14.94 -11.17
CA SER A 130 5.05 14.40 -12.20
C SER A 130 5.63 13.03 -11.82
N SER A 131 5.68 12.70 -10.53
CA SER A 131 6.17 11.42 -10.02
C SER A 131 5.13 10.31 -10.02
N ILE A 132 3.84 10.62 -10.21
CA ILE A 132 2.73 9.66 -10.09
C ILE A 132 2.70 8.69 -11.25
N ALA A 133 2.72 9.20 -12.49
CA ALA A 133 2.64 8.35 -13.68
C ALA A 133 3.76 7.29 -13.73
N PRO A 134 5.05 7.66 -13.59
CA PRO A 134 6.12 6.67 -13.60
C PRO A 134 6.10 5.75 -12.37
N ALA A 135 5.56 6.19 -11.22
CA ALA A 135 5.36 5.32 -10.06
C ALA A 135 4.35 4.20 -10.32
N ILE A 136 3.21 4.51 -10.96
CA ILE A 136 2.23 3.49 -11.35
C ILE A 136 2.82 2.57 -12.42
N GLU A 137 3.57 3.11 -13.39
CA GLU A 137 4.27 2.29 -14.39
C GLU A 137 5.25 1.31 -13.75
N ALA A 138 6.06 1.75 -12.77
CA ALA A 138 6.96 0.88 -12.03
C ALA A 138 6.23 -0.26 -11.30
N ALA A 139 5.07 0.00 -10.72
CA ALA A 139 4.26 -1.04 -10.07
C ALA A 139 3.76 -2.09 -11.08
N LEU A 140 3.33 -1.65 -12.27
CA LEU A 140 2.89 -2.54 -13.34
C LEU A 140 4.06 -3.33 -13.96
N GLU A 141 5.21 -2.70 -14.16
CA GLU A 141 6.44 -3.36 -14.62
C GLU A 141 6.89 -4.44 -13.65
N LYS A 142 6.76 -4.17 -12.34
CA LYS A 142 7.06 -5.13 -11.29
C LYS A 142 6.08 -6.31 -11.27
N LYS A 143 4.96 -6.21 -12.00
CA LYS A 143 3.83 -7.15 -11.98
C LYS A 143 3.30 -7.33 -10.56
N ALA A 144 3.14 -6.21 -9.85
CA ALA A 144 2.55 -6.22 -8.51
C ALA A 144 1.14 -6.82 -8.56
N ASP A 145 0.80 -7.63 -7.55
CA ASP A 145 -0.55 -8.18 -7.38
C ASP A 145 -1.47 -7.12 -6.74
N VAL A 146 -0.89 -6.23 -5.94
CA VAL A 146 -1.58 -5.10 -5.29
C VAL A 146 -0.81 -3.80 -5.51
N ILE A 147 -1.52 -2.74 -5.88
CA ILE A 147 -1.01 -1.36 -5.87
C ILE A 147 -1.73 -0.61 -4.74
N SER A 148 -0.97 -0.26 -3.71
CA SER A 148 -1.42 0.54 -2.56
C SER A 148 -0.97 1.98 -2.75
N MET A 149 -1.93 2.87 -3.02
CA MET A 149 -1.71 4.30 -3.22
C MET A 149 -2.15 5.06 -1.96
N SER A 150 -1.24 5.26 -1.01
CA SER A 150 -1.55 5.94 0.26
C SER A 150 -1.62 7.46 0.13
N TRP A 151 -1.99 7.95 -1.04
CA TRP A 151 -1.98 9.35 -1.39
C TRP A 151 -3.24 9.78 -2.11
N THR A 152 -3.51 11.08 -2.06
CA THR A 152 -4.52 11.74 -2.86
C THR A 152 -3.97 13.03 -3.44
N ILE A 153 -4.47 13.39 -4.61
CA ILE A 153 -4.25 14.73 -5.21
C ILE A 153 -5.59 15.27 -5.71
N PRO A 154 -5.71 16.60 -5.88
CA PRO A 154 -6.80 17.18 -6.67
C PRO A 154 -6.90 16.54 -8.05
N ILE A 155 -8.06 16.62 -8.68
CA ILE A 155 -8.18 16.20 -10.08
C ILE A 155 -7.20 17.04 -10.92
N PRO A 156 -6.27 16.41 -11.66
CA PRO A 156 -5.30 17.15 -12.47
C PRO A 156 -6.00 18.05 -13.49
N GLU A 157 -5.39 19.19 -13.81
CA GLU A 157 -5.96 20.18 -14.72
C GLU A 157 -6.27 19.58 -16.11
N ALA A 158 -7.49 19.84 -16.57
CA ALA A 158 -8.02 19.25 -17.79
C ALA A 158 -7.22 19.66 -19.04
N GLY A 159 -6.87 18.67 -19.88
CA GLY A 159 -6.17 18.88 -21.15
C GLY A 159 -4.65 18.98 -21.03
N THR A 160 -4.10 19.03 -19.80
CA THR A 160 -2.64 19.04 -19.57
C THR A 160 -2.01 17.71 -19.94
N ASP A 161 -0.74 17.75 -20.34
CA ASP A 161 0.00 16.52 -20.64
C ASP A 161 0.24 15.66 -19.40
N ASN A 162 0.32 16.29 -18.22
CA ASN A 162 0.41 15.56 -16.96
C ASN A 162 -0.87 14.77 -16.68
N GLN A 163 -2.05 15.39 -16.82
CA GLN A 163 -3.33 14.69 -16.71
C GLN A 163 -3.39 13.49 -17.66
N LYS A 164 -3.09 13.70 -18.96
CA LYS A 164 -3.13 12.62 -19.96
C LYS A 164 -2.20 11.46 -19.59
N ARG A 165 -1.03 11.73 -19.03
CA ARG A 165 -0.08 10.70 -18.58
C ARG A 165 -0.64 9.91 -17.41
N ILE A 166 -1.13 10.60 -16.37
CA ILE A 166 -1.73 9.96 -15.19
C ILE A 166 -2.95 9.11 -15.61
N ASP A 167 -3.87 9.69 -16.39
CA ASP A 167 -5.05 9.00 -16.89
C ASP A 167 -4.69 7.75 -17.71
N LYS A 168 -3.68 7.85 -18.58
CA LYS A 168 -3.20 6.74 -19.41
C LYS A 168 -2.71 5.57 -18.54
N VAL A 169 -1.92 5.84 -17.50
CA VAL A 169 -1.35 4.77 -16.68
C VAL A 169 -2.39 4.17 -15.73
N ILE A 170 -3.32 4.97 -15.18
CA ILE A 170 -4.44 4.45 -14.38
C ILE A 170 -5.36 3.60 -15.26
N LYS A 171 -5.65 4.03 -16.49
CA LYS A 171 -6.39 3.22 -17.48
C LYS A 171 -5.71 1.90 -17.76
N LEU A 172 -4.38 1.93 -17.94
CA LEU A 172 -3.60 0.72 -18.15
C LEU A 172 -3.71 -0.20 -16.94
N ALA A 173 -3.53 0.32 -15.72
CA ALA A 173 -3.68 -0.45 -14.49
C ALA A 173 -5.08 -1.07 -14.35
N CYS A 174 -6.14 -0.31 -14.65
CA CYS A 174 -7.52 -0.81 -14.67
C CYS A 174 -7.77 -1.95 -15.66
N SER A 175 -6.94 -2.07 -16.71
CA SER A 175 -7.02 -3.14 -17.71
C SER A 175 -6.18 -4.38 -17.35
N LYS A 176 -5.39 -4.31 -16.27
CA LYS A 176 -4.60 -5.42 -15.76
C LYS A 176 -5.34 -6.12 -14.62
N ASP A 177 -4.91 -7.34 -14.35
CA ASP A 177 -5.37 -8.11 -13.19
C ASP A 177 -4.52 -7.71 -11.97
N VAL A 178 -4.80 -6.51 -11.45
CA VAL A 178 -4.12 -5.93 -10.29
C VAL A 178 -5.13 -5.25 -9.39
N LEU A 179 -5.05 -5.51 -8.08
CA LEU A 179 -5.91 -4.84 -7.11
C LEU A 179 -5.36 -3.44 -6.81
N MET A 180 -6.21 -2.42 -6.88
CA MET A 180 -5.82 -1.04 -6.62
C MET A 180 -6.58 -0.49 -5.43
N PHE A 181 -5.83 -0.02 -4.44
CA PHE A 181 -6.35 0.64 -3.25
C PHE A 181 -5.84 2.07 -3.20
N CYS A 182 -6.68 3.00 -2.74
CA CYS A 182 -6.25 4.35 -2.41
C CYS A 182 -6.89 4.84 -1.12
N SER A 183 -6.18 5.71 -0.41
CA SER A 183 -6.72 6.39 0.76
C SER A 183 -7.69 7.49 0.36
N SER A 184 -8.67 7.73 1.22
CA SER A 184 -9.46 8.95 1.20
C SER A 184 -8.66 10.11 1.78
N PRO A 185 -8.90 11.35 1.34
CA PRO A 185 -8.29 12.51 1.96
C PRO A 185 -8.85 12.69 3.37
N ASP A 186 -8.06 13.28 4.28
CA ASP A 186 -8.50 13.70 5.63
C ASP A 186 -9.41 14.95 5.59
N GLN A 187 -10.24 15.04 4.55
CA GLN A 187 -11.18 16.11 4.28
C GLN A 187 -12.51 15.50 3.85
N ARG A 188 -13.41 15.33 4.83
CA ARG A 188 -14.73 14.71 4.67
C ARG A 188 -15.53 15.17 3.44
N THR A 189 -15.43 16.44 3.07
CA THR A 189 -16.18 17.04 1.96
C THR A 189 -15.52 16.88 0.59
N GLN A 190 -14.25 16.46 0.54
CA GLN A 190 -13.50 16.30 -0.70
C GLN A 190 -13.78 14.92 -1.31
N THR A 191 -14.88 14.78 -2.03
CA THR A 191 -15.32 13.52 -2.66
C THR A 191 -14.74 13.29 -4.06
N LYS A 192 -14.04 14.29 -4.61
CA LYS A 192 -13.47 14.24 -5.96
C LYS A 192 -11.96 14.47 -5.90
N HIS A 193 -11.22 13.38 -5.96
CA HIS A 193 -9.77 13.38 -5.90
C HIS A 193 -9.23 12.18 -6.68
N TYR A 194 -8.00 12.31 -7.18
CA TYR A 194 -7.30 11.18 -7.77
C TYR A 194 -6.62 10.35 -6.67
N PRO A 195 -6.43 9.04 -6.89
CA PRO A 195 -6.76 8.30 -8.12
C PRO A 195 -8.21 7.78 -8.18
N SER A 196 -8.94 7.74 -7.06
CA SER A 196 -10.27 7.10 -6.97
C SER A 196 -11.27 7.64 -8.00
N HIS A 197 -11.30 8.96 -8.21
CA HIS A 197 -12.27 9.60 -9.10
C HIS A 197 -12.12 9.17 -10.57
N TYR A 198 -10.92 8.73 -10.99
CA TYR A 198 -10.70 8.29 -12.36
C TYR A 198 -11.59 7.09 -12.73
N ASN A 199 -11.68 6.10 -11.84
CA ASN A 199 -12.54 4.93 -12.03
C ASN A 199 -12.92 4.28 -10.69
N ARG A 200 -14.03 4.73 -10.10
CA ARG A 200 -14.52 4.21 -8.81
C ARG A 200 -14.90 2.73 -8.84
N SER A 201 -15.20 2.16 -10.00
CA SER A 201 -15.52 0.73 -10.11
C SER A 201 -14.29 -0.19 -10.06
N LYS A 202 -13.08 0.36 -10.21
CA LYS A 202 -11.82 -0.40 -10.32
C LYS A 202 -10.81 -0.09 -9.22
N ILE A 203 -11.04 0.95 -8.43
CA ILE A 203 -10.12 1.40 -7.39
C ILE A 203 -10.89 1.43 -6.08
N PHE A 204 -10.47 0.63 -5.10
CA PHE A 204 -11.06 0.63 -3.77
C PHE A 204 -10.62 1.88 -3.00
N LEU A 205 -11.60 2.68 -2.57
CA LEU A 205 -11.40 3.87 -1.77
C LEU A 205 -11.56 3.53 -0.29
N ILE A 206 -10.51 3.80 0.48
CA ILE A 206 -10.40 3.37 1.87
C ILE A 206 -10.37 4.58 2.81
N GLY A 207 -11.34 4.64 3.73
CA GLY A 207 -11.38 5.63 4.81
C GLY A 207 -10.88 5.08 6.14
N ALA A 208 -10.74 5.98 7.12
CA ALA A 208 -10.40 5.65 8.49
C ALA A 208 -11.65 5.48 9.38
N ASP A 209 -11.60 4.53 10.31
CA ASP A 209 -12.43 4.48 11.50
C ASP A 209 -11.60 4.74 12.77
N ASP A 210 -12.30 5.06 13.85
CA ASP A 210 -11.74 5.14 15.20
C ASP A 210 -11.81 3.78 15.92
N ASP A 211 -11.35 3.73 17.17
CA ASP A 211 -11.32 2.50 17.97
C ASP A 211 -12.72 1.95 18.33
N SER A 212 -13.79 2.71 18.09
CA SER A 212 -15.17 2.24 18.19
C SER A 212 -15.66 1.53 16.92
N GLY A 213 -14.87 1.55 15.83
CA GLY A 213 -15.27 1.09 14.51
C GLY A 213 -16.21 2.08 13.79
N THR A 214 -16.30 3.32 14.31
CA THR A 214 -17.11 4.37 13.68
C THR A 214 -16.23 5.15 12.69
N ALA A 215 -16.79 5.46 11.52
CA ALA A 215 -16.09 6.28 10.52
C ALA A 215 -15.58 7.57 11.16
N PHE A 216 -14.28 7.81 11.05
CA PHE A 216 -13.65 8.99 11.62
C PHE A 216 -14.24 10.25 10.98
N ASN A 217 -14.42 11.31 11.76
CA ASN A 217 -15.11 12.52 11.28
C ASN A 217 -14.41 13.22 10.11
N HIS A 218 -13.14 12.94 9.86
CA HIS A 218 -12.38 13.45 8.72
C HIS A 218 -12.38 12.53 7.50
N SER A 219 -12.85 11.29 7.64
CA SER A 219 -12.94 10.34 6.53
C SER A 219 -13.94 10.80 5.47
N GLY A 220 -13.63 10.54 4.21
CA GLY A 220 -14.55 10.77 3.09
C GLY A 220 -15.90 10.07 3.28
N LEU A 221 -16.95 10.60 2.66
CA LEU A 221 -18.31 10.05 2.79
C LEU A 221 -18.59 8.88 1.83
N ASP A 222 -17.76 8.70 0.81
CA ASP A 222 -17.97 7.80 -0.33
C ASP A 222 -16.94 6.67 -0.41
N ASN A 223 -16.38 6.28 0.74
CA ASN A 223 -15.44 5.17 0.86
C ASN A 223 -16.15 3.84 0.58
N ASP A 224 -15.44 2.90 -0.05
CA ASP A 224 -15.92 1.53 -0.23
C ASP A 224 -15.81 0.74 1.09
N PHE A 225 -14.74 1.01 1.85
CA PHE A 225 -14.46 0.41 3.15
C PHE A 225 -13.87 1.42 4.13
N ILE A 226 -14.01 1.13 5.41
CA ILE A 226 -13.33 1.83 6.51
C ILE A 226 -12.54 0.83 7.34
N PHE A 227 -11.38 1.25 7.82
CA PHE A 227 -10.50 0.45 8.68
C PHE A 227 -9.85 1.31 9.75
N PRO A 228 -9.30 0.70 10.83
CA PRO A 228 -8.57 1.42 11.87
C PRO A 228 -7.50 2.33 11.31
N GLY A 229 -7.74 3.64 11.40
CA GLY A 229 -6.87 4.69 10.85
C GLY A 229 -6.50 5.78 11.86
N VAL A 230 -7.19 5.85 13.00
CA VAL A 230 -6.90 6.80 14.08
C VAL A 230 -5.91 6.19 15.08
N ASN A 231 -4.84 6.92 15.40
CA ASN A 231 -3.83 6.52 16.41
C ASN A 231 -3.21 5.12 16.18
N VAL A 232 -3.03 4.73 14.91
CA VAL A 232 -2.53 3.40 14.52
C VAL A 232 -1.09 3.10 14.98
N ASN A 233 -0.32 4.15 15.29
CA ASN A 233 1.04 4.07 15.80
C ASN A 233 1.09 4.24 17.32
N THR A 234 0.91 3.14 18.06
CA THR A 234 0.98 3.15 19.53
C THR A 234 2.38 2.81 20.08
N GLY A 235 3.36 2.51 19.20
CA GLY A 235 4.65 1.92 19.59
C GLY A 235 5.86 2.87 19.68
N ASN A 236 5.83 4.06 19.08
CA ASN A 236 6.99 4.98 18.98
C ASN A 236 6.75 6.33 19.69
N ASN A 237 6.13 6.29 20.87
CA ASN A 237 5.99 7.47 21.74
C ASN A 237 7.31 7.86 22.41
N HIS A 238 8.27 8.30 21.61
CA HIS A 238 9.40 9.06 22.14
C HIS A 238 9.59 10.47 21.56
N ASN A 239 8.81 10.97 20.59
CA ASN A 239 8.90 12.41 20.25
C ASN A 239 7.79 13.09 19.42
N ARG A 240 6.65 12.47 19.09
CA ARG A 240 5.58 13.17 18.36
C ARG A 240 4.44 13.59 19.29
N SER A 241 4.61 14.74 19.95
CA SER A 241 3.50 15.46 20.57
C SER A 241 2.61 16.05 19.49
N TYR A 242 1.50 15.38 19.16
CA TYR A 242 0.41 16.01 18.43
C TYR A 242 -0.34 16.93 19.40
N SER A 243 -0.13 18.23 19.28
CA SER A 243 -0.95 19.24 19.93
C SER A 243 -2.29 19.33 19.17
N ASN A 244 -3.27 18.55 19.61
CA ASN A 244 -4.67 18.79 19.28
C ASN A 244 -5.21 19.81 20.29
N ASP A 245 -4.99 21.10 20.02
CA ASP A 245 -5.80 22.16 20.63
C ASP A 245 -6.52 22.93 19.50
N PRO A 246 -7.85 23.00 19.52
CA PRO A 246 -8.60 23.83 18.60
C PRO A 246 -8.57 25.28 19.09
N THR A 247 -7.98 26.17 18.30
CA THR A 247 -8.31 27.60 18.29
C THR A 247 -9.00 27.96 16.99
#